data_AF-A0A961K7Z9-F1
#
_entry.id   AF-A0A961K7Z9-F1
#
_cell.length_a   1.000
_cell.length_b   1.000
_cell.length_c   1.000
_cell.angle_alpha   90.00
_cell.angle_beta   90.00
_cell.angle_gamma   90.00
#
_symmetry.space_group_name_H-M   'P 1'
#
loop_
_entity.id
_entity.type
_entity.pdbx_description
1 polymer ?
#
loop_
_entity_poly.entity_id
_entity_poly.type
_entity_poly.pdbx_seq_one_letter_code
_entity_poly.pdbx_strand_id
1 'polypeptide(L)'
;MPRTDPFEYLAGAEAAISNPEETRVAVEHALQVAPHEPEVRLAAYRFYYYNHDYAEAIEQAEWILAHAARYLNIAADWRDVAPGDAEFSVADEIPSLYMQSLIALGYCAARCDRRVLAREALEQAVLLDPSDRLGASWLLAHLNRDSSDES
;
A
#
# COMPACT_ATOMS: atom_id res chain seq x y z
N MET A 1 4.05 -22.12 8.00
CA MET A 1 3.35 -21.79 6.74
C MET A 1 4.35 -21.13 5.81
N PRO A 2 4.35 -21.42 4.50
CA PRO A 2 5.19 -20.63 3.59
C PRO A 2 4.77 -19.16 3.74
N ARG A 3 5.74 -18.27 3.92
CA ARG A 3 5.50 -16.82 3.91
C ARG A 3 5.16 -16.44 2.47
N THR A 4 3.88 -16.48 2.14
CA THR A 4 3.33 -15.81 0.96
C THR A 4 3.81 -14.36 1.01
N ASP A 5 4.34 -13.85 -0.10
CA ASP A 5 4.74 -12.46 -0.19
C ASP A 5 3.55 -11.57 0.22
N PRO A 6 3.69 -10.65 1.19
CA PRO A 6 2.70 -9.62 1.50
C PRO A 6 2.06 -8.98 0.26
N PHE A 7 2.86 -8.81 -0.80
CA PHE A 7 2.41 -8.24 -2.07
C PHE A 7 1.54 -9.17 -2.91
N GLU A 8 1.58 -10.49 -2.71
CA GLU A 8 0.61 -11.40 -3.36
C GLU A 8 -0.82 -11.12 -2.88
N TYR A 9 -1.01 -10.62 -1.64
CA TYR A 9 -2.33 -10.20 -1.16
C TYR A 9 -2.80 -8.87 -1.79
N LEU A 10 -1.87 -8.07 -2.32
CA LEU A 10 -2.15 -6.83 -3.06
C LEU A 10 -2.28 -7.09 -4.58
N ALA A 11 -1.72 -8.20 -5.04
CA ALA A 11 -1.61 -8.59 -6.43
C ALA A 11 -2.93 -9.14 -6.99
N GLY A 12 -3.83 -8.23 -7.33
CA GLY A 12 -5.12 -8.56 -7.94
C GLY A 12 -5.33 -7.95 -9.32
N ALA A 13 -4.34 -7.92 -10.21
CA ALA A 13 -4.58 -7.71 -11.66
C ALA A 13 -3.31 -8.03 -12.47
N GLU A 14 -3.14 -9.29 -12.87
CA GLU A 14 -2.03 -9.74 -13.73
C GLU A 14 -2.31 -9.55 -15.24
N ALA A 15 -3.26 -8.69 -15.61
CA ALA A 15 -3.74 -8.57 -16.98
C ALA A 15 -3.57 -7.15 -17.54
N ALA A 16 -2.33 -6.71 -17.74
CA ALA A 16 -2.01 -5.64 -18.69
C ALA A 16 -0.52 -5.64 -19.07
N ILE A 17 -0.03 -6.68 -19.76
CA ILE A 17 1.28 -6.61 -20.41
C ILE A 17 1.14 -6.99 -21.87
N SER A 18 0.76 -6.00 -22.67
CA SER A 18 0.97 -6.04 -24.12
C SER A 18 1.35 -4.66 -24.67
N ASN A 19 0.99 -3.55 -24.00
CA ASN A 19 1.48 -2.20 -24.35
C ASN A 19 1.45 -1.23 -23.13
N PRO A 20 2.58 -1.04 -22.43
CA PRO A 20 2.64 -0.19 -21.23
C PRO A 20 2.27 1.28 -21.47
N GLU A 21 2.63 1.84 -22.64
CA GLU A 21 2.41 3.26 -22.93
C GLU A 21 0.94 3.58 -23.20
N GLU A 22 0.25 2.76 -24.01
CA GLU A 22 -1.20 2.89 -24.21
C GLU A 22 -1.97 2.68 -22.90
N THR A 23 -1.48 1.77 -22.04
CA THR A 23 -2.07 1.52 -20.73
C THR A 23 -1.89 2.73 -19.80
N ARG A 24 -0.71 3.36 -19.82
CA ARG A 24 -0.42 4.59 -19.06
C ARG A 24 -1.38 5.71 -19.44
N VAL A 25 -1.55 5.98 -20.74
CA VAL A 25 -2.48 7.01 -21.24
C VAL A 25 -3.92 6.74 -20.78
N ALA A 26 -4.36 5.47 -20.82
CA ALA A 26 -5.69 5.10 -20.36
C ALA A 26 -5.86 5.30 -18.85
N VAL A 27 -4.85 4.95 -18.05
CA VAL A 27 -4.83 5.16 -16.59
C VAL A 27 -4.87 6.64 -16.24
N GLU A 28 -4.03 7.46 -16.89
CA GLU A 28 -3.99 8.91 -16.68
C GLU A 28 -5.32 9.57 -17.05
N HIS A 29 -5.92 9.18 -18.18
CA HIS A 29 -7.23 9.68 -18.59
C HIS A 29 -8.33 9.27 -17.59
N ALA A 30 -8.31 8.02 -17.11
CA ALA A 30 -9.26 7.57 -16.10
C ALA A 30 -9.13 8.36 -14.79
N LEU A 31 -7.90 8.64 -14.34
CA LEU A 31 -7.63 9.49 -13.17
C LEU A 31 -8.11 10.93 -13.37
N GLN A 32 -8.06 11.48 -14.59
CA GLN A 32 -8.58 12.81 -14.90
C GLN A 32 -10.12 12.86 -14.87
N VAL A 33 -10.78 11.84 -15.42
CA VAL A 33 -12.24 11.79 -15.51
C VAL A 33 -12.88 11.45 -14.16
N ALA A 34 -12.25 10.57 -13.39
CA ALA A 34 -12.81 10.00 -12.17
C ALA A 34 -11.77 9.96 -11.02
N PRO A 35 -11.22 11.10 -10.58
CA PRO A 35 -10.12 11.17 -9.61
C PRO A 35 -10.49 10.70 -8.19
N HIS A 36 -11.77 10.53 -7.92
CA HIS A 36 -12.29 10.18 -6.60
C HIS A 36 -12.90 8.77 -6.53
N GLU A 37 -12.85 8.01 -7.63
CA GLU A 37 -13.36 6.65 -7.67
C GLU A 37 -12.30 5.67 -7.15
N PRO A 38 -12.59 4.87 -6.10
CA PRO A 38 -11.61 3.98 -5.49
C PRO A 38 -11.12 2.88 -6.43
N GLU A 39 -11.99 2.38 -7.30
CA GLU A 39 -11.61 1.37 -8.31
C GLU A 39 -10.59 1.93 -9.31
N VAL A 40 -10.75 3.19 -9.73
CA VAL A 40 -9.81 3.87 -10.64
C VAL A 40 -8.46 4.08 -9.97
N ARG A 41 -8.48 4.49 -8.70
CA ARG A 41 -7.26 4.68 -7.89
C ARG A 41 -6.52 3.37 -7.65
N LEU A 42 -7.26 2.28 -7.38
CA LEU A 42 -6.68 0.95 -7.20
C LEU A 42 -6.09 0.41 -8.50
N ALA A 43 -6.76 0.62 -9.63
CA ALA A 43 -6.24 0.24 -10.95
C ALA A 43 -4.95 1.03 -11.28
N ALA A 44 -4.94 2.34 -11.02
CA ALA A 44 -3.76 3.17 -11.19
C ALA A 44 -2.59 2.73 -10.30
N TYR A 45 -2.86 2.48 -9.01
CA TYR A 45 -1.87 1.94 -8.08
C TYR A 45 -1.21 0.66 -8.64
N ARG A 46 -2.02 -0.30 -9.07
CA ARG A 46 -1.54 -1.58 -9.63
C ARG A 46 -0.70 -1.34 -10.88
N PHE A 47 -1.16 -0.49 -11.79
CA PHE A 47 -0.42 -0.16 -13.00
C PHE A 47 0.97 0.39 -12.66
N TYR A 48 1.07 1.43 -11.84
CA TYR A 48 2.35 2.03 -11.48
C TYR A 48 3.24 1.06 -10.69
N TYR A 49 2.67 0.31 -9.76
CA TYR A 49 3.38 -0.71 -8.99
C TYR A 49 4.04 -1.77 -9.89
N TYR A 50 3.29 -2.34 -10.84
CA TYR A 50 3.82 -3.38 -11.74
C TYR A 50 4.79 -2.84 -12.79
N ASN A 51 4.73 -1.54 -13.11
CA ASN A 51 5.71 -0.88 -13.99
C ASN A 51 6.94 -0.34 -13.24
N HIS A 52 7.03 -0.56 -11.92
CA HIS A 52 8.09 -0.04 -11.05
C HIS A 52 8.12 1.50 -10.93
N ASP A 53 7.03 2.17 -11.28
CA ASP A 53 6.82 3.61 -11.11
C ASP A 53 6.36 3.89 -9.67
N TYR A 54 7.25 3.63 -8.71
CA TYR A 54 6.90 3.61 -7.29
C TYR A 54 6.51 4.98 -6.73
N ALA A 55 6.97 6.08 -7.31
CA ALA A 55 6.60 7.42 -6.84
C ALA A 55 5.11 7.70 -7.10
N GLU A 56 4.62 7.35 -8.29
CA GLU A 56 3.23 7.45 -8.70
C GLU A 56 2.36 6.45 -7.93
N ALA A 57 2.89 5.25 -7.65
CA ALA A 57 2.21 4.27 -6.80
C ALA A 57 2.01 4.77 -5.36
N ILE A 58 2.98 5.48 -4.78
CA ILE A 58 2.86 6.10 -3.45
C ILE A 58 1.66 7.04 -3.41
N GLU A 59 1.51 7.93 -4.40
CA GLU A 59 0.39 8.88 -4.44
C GLU A 59 -0.97 8.17 -4.44
N GLN A 60 -1.06 7.04 -5.16
CA GLN A 60 -2.31 6.27 -5.18
C GLN A 60 -2.54 5.54 -3.85
N ALA A 61 -1.50 4.95 -3.26
CA ALA A 61 -1.58 4.28 -1.96
C ALA A 61 -2.02 5.24 -0.85
N GLU A 62 -1.45 6.45 -0.80
CA GLU A 62 -1.85 7.49 0.17
C GLU A 62 -3.31 7.90 0.00
N TRP A 63 -3.77 8.04 -1.25
CA TRP A 63 -5.16 8.37 -1.52
C TRP A 63 -6.12 7.27 -1.07
N ILE A 64 -5.82 6.00 -1.39
CA ILE A 64 -6.65 4.85 -1.03
C ILE A 64 -6.66 4.67 0.49
N LEU A 65 -5.52 4.85 1.14
CA LEU A 65 -5.40 4.83 2.60
C LEU A 65 -6.31 5.88 3.25
N ALA A 66 -6.25 7.13 2.79
CA ALA A 66 -7.12 8.21 3.28
C ALA A 66 -8.59 7.99 2.93
N HIS A 67 -8.90 7.28 1.84
CA HIS A 67 -10.25 6.88 1.49
C HIS A 67 -10.79 5.82 2.46
N ALA A 68 -10.02 4.76 2.73
CA ALA A 68 -10.39 3.73 3.68
C ALA A 68 -10.54 4.30 5.11
N ALA A 69 -9.65 5.21 5.53
CA ALA A 69 -9.76 5.91 6.82
C ALA A 69 -11.10 6.64 6.98
N ARG A 70 -11.57 7.32 5.93
CA ARG A 70 -12.86 8.00 5.91
C ARG A 70 -14.03 7.04 6.06
N TYR A 71 -13.99 5.87 5.40
CA TYR A 71 -15.03 4.86 5.52
C TYR A 71 -15.07 4.19 6.90
N LEU A 72 -13.90 4.00 7.53
CA LEU A 72 -13.80 3.49 8.90
C LEU A 72 -14.16 4.55 9.95
N ASN A 73 -14.30 5.82 9.56
CA ASN A 73 -14.51 6.96 10.46
C ASN A 73 -13.40 7.08 11.53
N ILE A 74 -12.15 6.96 11.09
CA ILE A 74 -10.93 7.05 11.92
C ILE A 74 -10.08 8.26 11.51
N ALA A 75 -8.95 8.48 12.18
CA ALA A 75 -8.05 9.60 11.88
C ALA A 75 -7.59 9.59 10.41
N ALA A 76 -7.52 10.78 9.81
CA ALA A 76 -7.11 10.96 8.42
C ALA A 76 -5.59 10.81 8.23
N ASP A 77 -4.79 11.25 9.20
CA ASP A 77 -3.38 10.90 9.27
C ASP A 77 -3.26 9.51 9.87
N TRP A 78 -2.71 8.58 9.09
CA TRP A 78 -2.54 7.19 9.50
C TRP A 78 -1.59 7.04 10.69
N ARG A 79 -0.74 8.05 10.97
CA ARG A 79 0.14 8.09 12.15
C ARG A 79 -0.61 8.25 13.47
N ASP A 80 -1.82 8.79 13.41
CA ASP A 80 -2.67 9.03 14.58
C ASP A 80 -3.67 7.89 14.85
N VAL A 81 -3.69 6.87 13.99
CA VAL A 81 -4.61 5.72 14.12
C VAL A 81 -4.11 4.75 15.18
N ALA A 82 -5.01 4.29 16.03
CA ALA A 82 -4.77 3.31 17.08
C ALA A 82 -5.37 1.93 16.75
N PRO A 83 -4.85 0.82 17.31
CA PRO A 83 -5.38 -0.52 17.05
C PRO A 83 -6.87 -0.71 17.40
N GLY A 84 -7.42 0.12 18.30
CA GLY A 84 -8.83 0.07 18.71
C GLY A 84 -9.79 0.86 17.82
N ASP A 85 -9.28 1.57 16.82
CA ASP A 85 -10.11 2.43 15.96
C ASP A 85 -10.87 1.61 14.89
N ALA A 86 -10.38 0.42 14.54
CA ALA A 86 -11.06 -0.56 13.68
C ALA A 86 -10.52 -1.97 13.89
N GLU A 87 -11.23 -2.98 13.37
CA GLU A 87 -10.84 -4.40 13.44
C GLU A 87 -9.79 -4.77 12.37
N PHE A 88 -8.59 -4.21 12.46
CA PHE A 88 -7.52 -4.38 11.46
C PHE A 88 -7.00 -5.82 11.32
N SER A 89 -7.11 -6.63 12.38
CA SER A 89 -6.67 -8.03 12.38
C SER A 89 -7.68 -9.01 11.74
N VAL A 90 -8.85 -8.53 11.30
CA VAL A 90 -9.89 -9.36 10.67
C VAL A 90 -9.85 -9.21 9.15
N ALA A 91 -10.18 -10.28 8.44
CA ALA A 91 -10.34 -10.27 6.99
C ALA A 91 -11.70 -9.67 6.61
N ASP A 92 -11.84 -8.35 6.76
CA ASP A 92 -12.98 -7.55 6.30
C ASP A 92 -12.53 -6.57 5.22
N GLU A 93 -13.45 -6.14 4.35
CA GLU A 93 -13.18 -5.41 3.11
C GLU A 93 -12.41 -4.10 3.36
N ILE A 94 -12.98 -3.18 4.14
CA ILE A 94 -12.40 -1.84 4.36
C ILE A 94 -11.16 -1.87 5.28
N PRO A 95 -11.14 -2.58 6.43
CA PRO A 95 -9.93 -2.71 7.24
C PRO A 95 -8.79 -3.37 6.48
N SER A 96 -9.08 -4.40 5.66
CA SER A 96 -8.05 -5.00 4.80
C SER A 96 -7.54 -4.00 3.78
N LEU A 97 -8.41 -3.23 3.12
CA LEU A 97 -7.99 -2.20 2.17
C LEU A 97 -7.10 -1.14 2.81
N TYR A 98 -7.42 -0.71 4.04
CA TYR A 98 -6.59 0.21 4.82
C TYR A 98 -5.20 -0.38 5.07
N MET A 99 -5.13 -1.59 5.64
CA MET A 99 -3.87 -2.24 5.98
C MET A 99 -3.02 -2.53 4.74
N GLN A 100 -3.66 -2.98 3.67
CA GLN A 100 -3.05 -3.20 2.36
C GLN A 100 -2.42 -1.92 1.80
N SER A 101 -3.12 -0.79 1.87
CA SER A 101 -2.64 0.50 1.39
C SER A 101 -1.49 1.05 2.24
N LEU A 102 -1.52 0.83 3.56
CA LEU A 102 -0.44 1.23 4.46
C LEU A 102 0.84 0.41 4.21
N ILE A 103 0.72 -0.90 3.99
CA ILE A 103 1.85 -1.77 3.64
C ILE A 103 2.41 -1.41 2.25
N ALA A 104 1.53 -1.17 1.28
CA ALA A 104 1.88 -0.69 -0.06
C ALA A 104 2.70 0.61 -0.01
N LEU A 105 2.24 1.59 0.77
CA LEU A 105 2.95 2.84 1.02
C LEU A 105 4.36 2.58 1.55
N GLY A 106 4.47 1.74 2.59
CA GLY A 106 5.74 1.40 3.21
C GLY A 106 6.74 0.79 2.23
N TYR A 107 6.29 -0.12 1.39
CA TYR A 107 7.15 -0.76 0.39
C TYR A 107 7.55 0.15 -0.76
N CYS A 108 6.59 0.85 -1.37
CA CYS A 108 6.91 1.76 -2.46
C CYS A 108 7.86 2.86 -1.97
N ALA A 109 7.66 3.37 -0.75
CA ALA A 109 8.58 4.29 -0.11
C ALA A 109 10.00 3.71 0.03
N ALA A 110 10.15 2.44 0.42
CA ALA A 110 11.46 1.79 0.49
C ALA A 110 12.14 1.72 -0.89
N ARG A 111 11.38 1.46 -1.96
CA ARG A 111 11.89 1.39 -3.33
C ARG A 111 12.23 2.76 -3.93
N CYS A 112 11.66 3.84 -3.37
CA CYS A 112 11.97 5.24 -3.70
C CYS A 112 13.04 5.87 -2.79
N ASP A 113 13.78 5.08 -2.00
CA ASP A 113 14.77 5.56 -1.00
C ASP A 113 14.17 6.50 0.08
N ARG A 114 12.85 6.48 0.26
CA ARG A 114 12.14 7.21 1.33
C ARG A 114 12.10 6.36 2.60
N ARG A 115 13.27 5.99 3.11
CA ARG A 115 13.43 5.00 4.20
C ARG A 115 12.69 5.35 5.50
N VAL A 116 12.65 6.63 5.87
CA VAL A 116 11.92 7.08 7.08
C VAL A 116 10.42 6.79 6.93
N LEU A 117 9.82 7.22 5.82
CA LEU A 117 8.41 6.96 5.53
C LEU A 117 8.11 5.45 5.45
N ALA A 118 9.00 4.69 4.81
CA ALA A 118 8.89 3.25 4.71
C ALA A 118 8.83 2.58 6.09
N ARG A 119 9.75 2.96 6.97
CA ARG A 119 9.82 2.48 8.35
C ARG A 119 8.55 2.83 9.12
N GLU A 120 8.16 4.09 9.14
CA GLU A 120 6.99 4.57 9.89
C GLU A 120 5.72 3.82 9.48
N ALA A 121 5.49 3.68 8.17
CA ALA A 121 4.30 3.00 7.65
C ALA A 121 4.26 1.51 8.02
N LEU A 122 5.41 0.82 7.92
CA LEU A 122 5.49 -0.61 8.25
C LEU A 122 5.43 -0.86 9.76
N GLU A 123 6.05 -0.01 10.59
CA GLU A 123 5.90 -0.06 12.05
C GLU A 123 4.45 0.17 12.45
N GLN A 124 3.76 1.12 11.82
CA GLN A 124 2.34 1.35 12.06
C GLN A 124 1.49 0.15 11.65
N ALA A 125 1.76 -0.48 10.50
CA ALA A 125 1.03 -1.68 10.09
C ALA A 125 1.21 -2.83 11.10
N VAL A 126 2.42 -3.03 11.62
CA VAL A 126 2.67 -4.04 12.68
C VAL A 126 1.96 -3.69 13.98
N LEU A 127 1.88 -2.41 14.35
CA LEU A 127 1.15 -1.95 15.52
C LEU A 127 -0.35 -2.23 15.41
N LEU A 128 -0.95 -1.92 14.25
CA LEU A 128 -2.39 -2.04 14.01
C LEU A 128 -2.84 -3.50 13.85
N ASP A 129 -2.01 -4.36 13.25
CA ASP A 129 -2.28 -5.79 13.16
C ASP A 129 -1.11 -6.63 13.75
N PRO A 130 -1.11 -6.87 15.07
CA PRO A 130 -0.11 -7.72 15.71
C PRO A 130 -0.15 -9.18 15.25
N SER A 131 -1.24 -9.63 14.60
CA SER A 131 -1.32 -10.98 14.03
C SER A 131 -0.45 -11.14 12.79
N ASP A 132 -0.01 -10.01 12.21
CA ASP A 132 0.83 -9.93 11.00
C ASP A 132 0.23 -10.71 9.83
N ARG A 133 -1.09 -10.69 9.67
CA ARG A 133 -1.81 -11.48 8.67
C ARG A 133 -1.36 -11.15 7.24
N LEU A 134 -1.03 -9.88 7.02
CA LEU A 134 -0.56 -9.36 5.74
C LEU A 134 0.98 -9.26 5.66
N GLY A 135 1.71 -9.70 6.69
CA GLY A 135 3.17 -9.84 6.67
C GLY A 135 3.99 -8.54 6.66
N ALA A 136 3.46 -7.45 7.22
CA ALA A 136 4.18 -6.18 7.39
C ALA A 136 5.49 -6.34 8.18
N SER A 137 5.51 -7.23 9.18
CA SER A 137 6.69 -7.45 10.03
C SER A 137 7.91 -7.96 9.24
N TRP A 138 7.65 -8.77 8.20
CA TRP A 138 8.71 -9.30 7.34
C TRP A 138 9.36 -8.19 6.51
N LEU A 139 8.56 -7.28 5.96
CA LEU A 139 9.05 -6.12 5.20
C LEU A 139 9.86 -5.18 6.07
N LEU A 140 9.36 -4.88 7.28
CA LEU A 140 10.09 -4.06 8.24
C LEU A 140 11.44 -4.68 8.60
N ALA A 141 11.48 -5.99 8.83
CA ALA A 141 12.72 -6.71 9.12
C ALA A 141 13.70 -6.68 7.95
N HIS A 142 13.22 -6.76 6.70
CA HIS A 142 14.06 -6.64 5.50
C HIS A 142 14.65 -5.23 5.37
N LEU A 143 13.81 -4.19 5.51
CA LEU A 143 14.23 -2.79 5.47
C LEU A 143 15.36 -2.48 6.49
N ASN A 144 15.28 -3.08 7.68
CA ASN A 144 16.29 -2.92 8.75
C ASN A 144 17.63 -3.59 8.43
N ARG A 145 17.62 -4.67 7.65
CA ARG A 145 18.85 -5.38 7.25
C ARG A 145 19.60 -4.58 6.18
N ASP A 146 18.89 -4.04 5.20
CA ASP A 146 19.49 -3.22 4.15
C ASP A 146 20.17 -1.95 4.69
N SER A 147 19.77 -1.43 5.86
CA SER A 147 20.47 -0.31 6.51
C SER A 147 21.73 -0.73 7.29
N SER A 148 21.88 -2.02 7.60
CA SER A 148 22.98 -2.54 8.44
C SER A 148 24.22 -2.89 7.61
N ASP A 149 24.07 -3.16 6.31
CA ASP A 149 25.16 -3.50 5.39
C ASP A 149 25.85 -2.27 4.75
N GLU A 150 25.33 -1.06 4.97
CA GLU A 150 25.95 0.22 4.55
C GLU A 150 26.77 0.92 5.67
N SER A 151 27.12 0.22 6.74
CA SER A 151 27.91 0.76 7.87
C SER A 151 29.32 0.17 7.99
#